data_AF-A0A6B3H026-F1
#
_entry.id   AF-A0A6B3H026-F1
#
_cell.length_a   1.000
_cell.length_b   1.000
_cell.length_c   1.000
_cell.angle_alpha   90.00
_cell.angle_beta   90.00
_cell.angle_gamma   90.00
#
_symmetry.space_group_name_H-M   'P 1'
#
loop_
_entity.id
_entity.type
_entity.pdbx_description
1 polymer ?
#
loop_
_entity_poly.entity_id
_entity_poly.type
_entity_poly.pdbx_seq_one_letter_code
_entity_poly.pdbx_strand_id
1 'polypeptide(L)'
;MSHPPSADPVRFAYWVPNVSGGLVTSTIEQRTDWGYDYNRELAVLAENNGFDYALSQVRYMASYGAEFQHESTSFSLALLLATQRLKVIAAVHPGLWHPGVLAKLGATADHLSNGRFAVNVVSGWFKDEFTALGEPWLEHDERYRRSEEFIRALRAVWTEDHAELAGDFYRIRDFSLKPKPIASPERPHPEIFQGGNSTAARQMAGRVSDWYFSNGKDFDGVTEQIQDVRTAAERAGRTPPRFGLNGFLIARDTEAEARDTLREIVAKADTEAVHGFGSAV
;
A
#
# COMPACT_ATOMS: atom_id res chain seq x y z
N MET A 1 -27.64 -4.40 -17.56
CA MET A 1 -26.49 -4.47 -18.51
C MET A 1 -25.44 -5.37 -17.87
N SER A 2 -25.30 -6.60 -18.37
CA SER A 2 -24.33 -7.57 -17.87
C SER A 2 -22.92 -7.07 -18.19
N HIS A 3 -22.13 -6.79 -17.16
CA HIS A 3 -20.70 -6.58 -17.34
C HIS A 3 -20.08 -7.90 -17.83
N PRO A 4 -19.26 -7.91 -18.89
CA PRO A 4 -18.49 -9.10 -19.23
C PRO A 4 -17.60 -9.47 -18.02
N PRO A 5 -17.44 -10.76 -17.69
CA PRO A 5 -16.53 -11.17 -16.64
C PRO A 5 -15.13 -10.63 -16.95
N SER A 6 -14.48 -10.05 -15.94
CA SER A 6 -13.05 -9.75 -15.99
C SER A 6 -12.31 -11.02 -16.42
N ALA A 7 -11.52 -10.93 -17.50
CA ALA A 7 -10.73 -12.05 -17.99
C ALA A 7 -9.63 -12.49 -17.00
N ASP A 8 -9.25 -11.59 -16.07
CA ASP A 8 -8.25 -11.89 -15.05
C ASP A 8 -8.91 -12.51 -13.80
N PRO A 9 -8.36 -13.63 -13.27
CA PRO A 9 -8.80 -14.19 -12.00
C PRO A 9 -8.55 -13.20 -10.85
N VAL A 10 -9.38 -13.28 -9.81
CA VAL A 10 -9.20 -12.52 -8.57
C VAL A 10 -7.84 -12.87 -7.97
N ARG A 11 -7.09 -11.84 -7.58
CA ARG A 11 -5.77 -11.96 -6.95
C ARG A 11 -5.90 -11.74 -5.45
N PHE A 12 -5.09 -12.46 -4.68
CA PHE A 12 -5.09 -12.34 -3.23
C PHE A 12 -3.85 -11.63 -2.71
N ALA A 13 -4.07 -10.75 -1.75
CA ALA A 13 -3.02 -10.07 -1.00
C ALA A 13 -3.25 -10.27 0.50
N TYR A 14 -2.18 -10.35 1.28
CA TYR A 14 -2.28 -10.29 2.74
C TYR A 14 -1.47 -9.11 3.29
N TRP A 15 -1.89 -8.62 4.45
CA TRP A 15 -1.12 -7.65 5.22
C TRP A 15 -0.02 -8.37 5.98
N VAL A 16 1.23 -7.98 5.74
CA VAL A 16 2.38 -8.49 6.49
C VAL A 16 2.24 -7.98 7.92
N PRO A 17 2.23 -8.84 8.95
CA PRO A 17 2.21 -8.42 10.33
C PRO A 17 3.58 -7.91 10.78
N ASN A 18 4.18 -6.94 10.09
CA ASN A 18 5.47 -6.32 10.45
C ASN A 18 5.38 -5.33 11.63
N VAL A 19 4.33 -5.47 12.45
CA VAL A 19 3.97 -4.62 13.59
C VAL A 19 3.38 -5.51 14.68
N SER A 20 3.81 -5.31 15.92
CA SER A 20 3.27 -6.01 17.09
C SER A 20 1.79 -5.67 17.31
N GLY A 21 1.05 -6.54 18.01
CA GLY A 21 -0.36 -6.30 18.36
C GLY A 21 -1.38 -6.70 17.29
N GLY A 22 -0.91 -7.26 16.18
CA GLY A 22 -1.77 -7.82 15.14
C GLY A 22 -2.43 -6.76 14.26
N LEU A 23 -3.42 -7.19 13.48
CA LEU A 23 -4.08 -6.37 12.46
C LEU A 23 -5.52 -5.97 12.85
N VAL A 24 -5.89 -6.23 14.10
CA VAL A 24 -7.20 -5.91 14.66
C VAL A 24 -6.99 -5.11 15.94
N THR A 25 -7.68 -3.98 16.08
CA THR A 25 -7.65 -3.13 17.29
C THR A 25 -8.48 -3.74 18.42
N SER A 26 -8.04 -4.91 18.90
CA SER A 26 -8.68 -5.72 19.93
C SER A 26 -7.62 -6.44 20.76
N THR A 27 -7.90 -6.60 22.05
CA THR A 27 -7.06 -7.30 23.03
C THR A 27 -7.25 -8.83 22.98
N ILE A 28 -7.94 -9.34 21.96
CA ILE A 28 -8.01 -10.79 21.69
C ILE A 28 -6.60 -11.36 21.46
N GLU A 29 -6.41 -12.65 21.76
CA GLU A 29 -5.15 -13.35 21.49
C GLU A 29 -4.75 -13.16 20.03
N GLN A 30 -3.62 -12.48 19.81
CA GLN A 30 -3.01 -12.33 18.50
C GLN A 30 -2.08 -13.50 18.26
N ARG A 31 -2.21 -14.13 17.09
CA ARG A 31 -1.38 -15.28 16.68
C ARG A 31 -0.38 -14.91 15.58
N THR A 32 -0.10 -13.62 15.46
CA THR A 32 0.91 -13.06 14.55
C THR A 32 2.08 -12.51 15.34
N ASP A 33 3.27 -12.58 14.75
CA ASP A 33 4.50 -12.05 15.31
C ASP A 33 5.15 -11.07 14.33
N TRP A 34 5.75 -10.01 14.86
CA TRP A 34 6.34 -8.94 14.06
C TRP A 34 7.75 -9.27 13.57
N GLY A 35 8.40 -10.25 14.16
CA GLY A 35 9.75 -10.67 13.85
C GLY A 35 9.89 -11.26 12.44
N TYR A 36 11.12 -11.19 11.94
CA TYR A 36 11.44 -11.64 10.58
C TYR A 36 11.17 -13.13 10.35
N ASP A 37 11.52 -14.02 11.28
CA ASP A 37 11.39 -15.46 11.06
C ASP A 37 9.92 -15.89 10.85
N TYR A 38 9.00 -15.36 11.67
CA TYR A 38 7.56 -15.59 11.50
C TYR A 38 7.07 -15.07 10.13
N ASN A 39 7.44 -13.84 9.77
CA ASN A 39 6.99 -13.23 8.53
C ASN A 39 7.61 -13.90 7.29
N ARG A 40 8.83 -14.43 7.40
CA ARG A 40 9.47 -15.25 6.36
C ARG A 40 8.64 -16.51 6.11
N GLU A 41 8.31 -17.24 7.16
CA GLU A 41 7.51 -18.46 7.08
C GLU A 41 6.11 -18.17 6.53
N LEU A 42 5.46 -17.11 7.01
CA LEU A 42 4.15 -16.68 6.53
C LEU A 42 4.17 -16.30 5.05
N ALA A 43 5.22 -15.60 4.58
CA ALA A 43 5.34 -15.22 3.17
C ALA A 43 5.49 -16.44 2.25
N VAL A 44 6.31 -17.41 2.65
CA VAL A 44 6.47 -18.68 1.92
C VAL A 44 5.18 -19.49 1.94
N LEU A 45 4.48 -19.52 3.08
CA LEU A 45 3.18 -20.19 3.18
C LEU A 45 2.14 -19.53 2.26
N ALA A 46 2.04 -18.21 2.28
CA ALA A 46 1.10 -17.44 1.47
C ALA A 46 1.33 -17.68 -0.03
N GLU A 47 2.58 -17.60 -0.51
CA GLU A 47 2.88 -17.82 -1.93
C GLU A 47 2.61 -19.26 -2.40
N ASN A 48 2.66 -20.24 -1.48
CA ASN A 48 2.34 -21.64 -1.76
C ASN A 48 0.84 -21.93 -1.65
N ASN A 49 0.03 -20.98 -1.16
CA ASN A 49 -1.41 -21.10 -1.01
C ASN A 49 -2.21 -20.08 -1.85
N GLY A 50 -1.60 -19.56 -2.92
CA GLY A 50 -2.29 -18.76 -3.92
C GLY A 50 -2.38 -17.26 -3.63
N PHE A 51 -1.58 -16.73 -2.69
CA PHE A 51 -1.43 -15.28 -2.55
C PHE A 51 -0.43 -14.73 -3.57
N ASP A 52 -0.84 -13.68 -4.26
CA ASP A 52 -0.05 -12.99 -5.28
C ASP A 52 0.79 -11.85 -4.67
N TYR A 53 0.25 -11.20 -3.64
CA TYR A 53 0.86 -10.02 -3.01
C TYR A 53 0.98 -10.13 -1.49
N ALA A 54 1.98 -9.46 -0.94
CA ALA A 54 2.09 -9.14 0.47
C ALA A 54 2.29 -7.63 0.65
N LEU A 55 1.57 -6.99 1.57
CA LEU A 55 1.68 -5.56 1.85
C LEU A 55 2.34 -5.33 3.21
N SER A 56 3.56 -4.81 3.21
CA SER A 56 4.23 -4.34 4.43
C SER A 56 3.77 -2.93 4.75
N GLN A 57 3.10 -2.76 5.88
CA GLN A 57 2.59 -1.46 6.31
C GLN A 57 3.73 -0.51 6.71
N VAL A 58 3.47 0.79 6.56
CA VAL A 58 4.43 1.85 6.90
C VAL A 58 4.01 2.56 8.17
N ARG A 59 4.98 2.65 9.08
CA ARG A 59 4.92 3.44 10.30
C ARG A 59 6.35 3.59 10.81
N TYR A 60 6.67 4.75 11.33
CA TYR A 60 7.99 5.09 11.87
C TYR A 60 7.95 5.35 13.38
N MET A 61 6.76 5.60 13.94
CA MET A 61 6.57 5.86 15.36
C MET A 61 5.86 4.70 16.05
N ALA A 62 6.39 4.30 17.21
CA ALA A 62 5.74 3.38 18.11
C ALA A 62 4.47 4.01 18.71
N SER A 63 3.43 3.20 18.94
CA SER A 63 2.27 3.63 19.73
C SER A 63 1.70 2.46 20.54
N TYR A 64 0.72 2.77 21.39
CA TYR A 64 -0.06 1.75 22.10
C TYR A 64 -0.63 0.72 21.11
N GLY A 65 -0.45 -0.57 21.42
CA GLY A 65 -0.85 -1.69 20.56
C GLY A 65 0.04 -1.95 19.34
N ALA A 66 1.04 -1.12 19.06
CA ALA A 66 1.96 -1.22 17.93
C ALA A 66 3.36 -0.71 18.33
N GLU A 67 3.91 -1.31 19.39
CA GLU A 67 5.16 -0.88 20.00
C GLU A 67 6.38 -1.25 19.14
N PHE A 68 6.40 -2.47 18.60
CA PHE A 68 7.51 -2.98 17.79
C PHE A 68 7.11 -3.06 16.32
N GLN A 69 7.86 -2.39 15.46
CA GLN A 69 7.52 -2.24 14.05
C GLN A 69 8.78 -2.23 13.20
N HIS A 70 8.74 -2.94 12.07
CA HIS A 70 9.80 -2.88 11.08
C HIS A 70 9.51 -1.84 10.00
N GLU A 71 10.57 -1.15 9.55
CA GLU A 71 10.52 -0.26 8.41
C GLU A 71 10.13 -1.03 7.13
N SER A 72 9.17 -0.48 6.38
CA SER A 72 8.47 -1.20 5.32
C SER A 72 9.36 -1.64 4.15
N THR A 73 10.25 -0.78 3.65
CA THR A 73 11.01 -1.05 2.41
C THR A 73 12.09 -2.10 2.62
N SER A 74 12.83 -2.03 3.73
CA SER A 74 13.85 -2.99 4.10
C SER A 74 13.25 -4.35 4.45
N PHE A 75 12.13 -4.38 5.18
CA PHE A 75 11.42 -5.61 5.49
C PHE A 75 10.83 -6.26 4.23
N SER A 76 10.27 -5.44 3.33
CA SER A 76 9.78 -5.92 2.03
C SER A 76 10.87 -6.57 1.20
N LEU A 77 12.09 -5.99 1.18
CA LEU A 77 13.23 -6.59 0.48
C LEU A 77 13.63 -7.94 1.08
N ALA A 78 13.60 -8.07 2.41
CA ALA A 78 13.90 -9.33 3.08
C ALA A 78 12.88 -10.44 2.74
N LEU A 79 11.60 -10.09 2.62
CA LEU A 79 10.55 -11.02 2.20
C LEU A 79 10.62 -11.37 0.70
N LEU A 80 10.98 -10.40 -0.15
CA LEU A 80 11.22 -10.65 -1.57
C LEU A 80 12.32 -11.70 -1.76
N LEU A 81 13.43 -11.57 -1.02
CA LEU A 81 14.55 -12.52 -1.11
C LEU A 81 14.25 -13.90 -0.51
N ALA A 82 13.28 -13.99 0.40
CA ALA A 82 12.85 -15.25 0.99
C ALA A 82 11.81 -16.03 0.15
N THR A 83 11.25 -15.40 -0.88
CA THR A 83 10.15 -15.94 -1.69
C THR A 83 10.55 -16.02 -3.16
N GLN A 84 9.82 -16.79 -3.96
CA GLN A 84 10.14 -17.00 -5.38
C GLN A 84 9.14 -16.32 -6.32
N ARG A 85 7.87 -16.23 -5.92
CA ARG A 85 6.77 -15.75 -6.78
C ARG A 85 6.04 -14.54 -6.19
N LEU A 86 6.01 -14.45 -4.85
CA LEU A 86 5.28 -13.42 -4.14
C LEU A 86 5.72 -12.02 -4.55
N LYS A 87 4.79 -11.16 -4.96
CA LYS A 87 5.05 -9.73 -5.08
C LYS A 87 4.93 -9.08 -3.72
N VAL A 88 5.83 -8.15 -3.41
CA VAL A 88 5.80 -7.47 -2.11
C VAL A 88 5.65 -5.98 -2.33
N ILE A 89 4.63 -5.43 -1.70
CA ILE A 89 4.23 -4.03 -1.75
C ILE A 89 4.82 -3.34 -0.51
N ALA A 90 5.80 -2.47 -0.73
CA ALA A 90 6.35 -1.63 0.33
C ALA A 90 5.53 -0.34 0.43
N ALA A 91 4.90 -0.10 1.58
CA ALA A 91 4.23 1.16 1.85
C ALA A 91 5.24 2.27 2.17
N VAL A 92 4.99 3.47 1.65
CA VAL A 92 5.87 4.65 1.84
C VAL A 92 5.06 5.92 2.01
N HIS A 93 5.67 6.91 2.66
CA HIS A 93 5.10 8.25 2.83
C HIS A 93 5.83 9.28 1.98
N PRO A 94 5.17 9.89 0.96
CA PRO A 94 5.66 11.11 0.34
C PRO A 94 5.90 12.19 1.39
N GLY A 95 7.04 12.89 1.29
CA GLY A 95 7.51 13.87 2.29
C GLY A 95 8.54 13.29 3.26
N LEU A 96 8.42 12.01 3.65
CA LEU A 96 9.47 11.32 4.43
C LEU A 96 10.47 10.58 3.53
N TRP A 97 10.06 10.29 2.29
CA TRP A 97 10.96 9.76 1.26
C TRP A 97 11.21 10.80 0.17
N HIS A 98 12.45 10.89 -0.30
CA HIS A 98 12.76 11.52 -1.57
C HIS A 98 12.48 10.53 -2.73
N PRO A 99 11.71 10.90 -3.77
CA PRO A 99 11.29 9.97 -4.81
C PRO A 99 12.48 9.39 -5.59
N GLY A 100 13.53 10.17 -5.84
CA GLY A 100 14.73 9.67 -6.52
C GLY A 100 15.48 8.59 -5.71
N VAL A 101 15.47 8.67 -4.38
CA VAL A 101 16.11 7.68 -3.51
C VAL A 101 15.28 6.40 -3.48
N LEU A 102 13.96 6.53 -3.30
CA LEU A 102 13.05 5.40 -3.37
C LEU A 102 13.08 4.73 -4.74
N ALA A 103 13.18 5.49 -5.83
CA ALA A 103 13.30 4.93 -7.17
C ALA A 103 14.54 4.04 -7.32
N LYS A 104 15.68 4.43 -6.72
CA LYS A 104 16.92 3.64 -6.69
C LYS A 104 16.80 2.38 -5.84
N LEU A 105 16.15 2.47 -4.68
CA LEU A 105 15.81 1.31 -3.85
C LEU A 105 14.91 0.35 -4.65
N GLY A 106 13.84 0.87 -5.25
CA GLY A 106 12.88 0.10 -6.03
C GLY A 106 13.52 -0.61 -7.20
N ALA A 107 14.39 0.05 -7.97
CA ALA A 107 15.13 -0.60 -9.06
C ALA A 107 16.03 -1.73 -8.53
N THR A 108 16.70 -1.52 -7.39
CA THR A 108 17.54 -2.55 -6.77
C THR A 108 16.70 -3.75 -6.31
N ALA A 109 15.61 -3.52 -5.58
CA ALA A 109 14.69 -4.56 -5.14
C ALA A 109 14.06 -5.30 -6.33
N ASP A 110 13.76 -4.60 -7.42
CA ASP A 110 13.18 -5.18 -8.61
C ASP A 110 14.12 -6.18 -9.29
N HIS A 111 15.41 -5.83 -9.43
CA HIS A 111 16.42 -6.74 -9.95
C HIS A 111 16.67 -7.93 -9.02
N LEU A 112 16.80 -7.68 -7.71
CA LEU A 112 17.02 -8.73 -6.72
C LEU A 112 15.86 -9.73 -6.63
N SER A 113 14.65 -9.29 -6.95
CA SER A 113 13.44 -10.10 -6.87
C SER A 113 12.91 -10.58 -8.21
N ASN A 114 13.60 -10.27 -9.32
CA ASN A 114 13.16 -10.55 -10.69
C ASN A 114 11.76 -10.00 -11.01
N GLY A 115 11.54 -8.70 -10.77
CA GLY A 115 10.33 -7.99 -11.19
C GLY A 115 9.18 -8.00 -10.18
N ARG A 116 9.43 -8.37 -8.92
CA ARG A 116 8.37 -8.60 -7.91
C ARG A 116 8.17 -7.45 -6.92
N PHE A 117 8.97 -6.39 -7.00
CA PHE A 117 8.79 -5.21 -6.18
C PHE A 117 7.57 -4.39 -6.63
N ALA A 118 6.81 -3.90 -5.65
CA ALA A 118 5.73 -2.93 -5.80
C ALA A 118 5.77 -1.91 -4.65
N VAL A 119 5.13 -0.76 -4.85
CA VAL A 119 5.09 0.32 -3.84
C VAL A 119 3.65 0.75 -3.58
N ASN A 120 3.31 0.99 -2.32
CA ASN A 120 2.05 1.64 -1.93
C ASN A 120 2.34 3.06 -1.46
N VAL A 121 1.86 4.05 -2.20
CA VAL A 121 2.05 5.47 -1.88
C VAL A 121 0.93 5.92 -0.94
N VAL A 122 1.29 6.12 0.33
CA VAL A 122 0.37 6.50 1.40
C VAL A 122 0.48 8.00 1.64
N SER A 123 -0.58 8.77 1.34
CA SER A 123 -0.57 10.24 1.40
C SER A 123 -0.34 10.85 2.80
N GLY A 124 -0.25 10.04 3.85
CA GLY A 124 -0.03 10.48 5.23
C GLY A 124 -1.34 10.53 6.01
N TRP A 125 -1.33 9.85 7.15
CA TRP A 125 -2.48 9.71 8.05
C TRP A 125 -2.12 9.98 9.51
N PHE A 126 -0.84 9.86 9.89
CA PHE A 126 -0.40 10.08 11.27
C PHE A 126 0.49 11.32 11.33
N LYS A 127 -0.11 12.43 11.77
CA LYS A 127 0.54 13.75 11.82
C LYS A 127 1.84 13.76 12.63
N ASP A 128 1.84 13.04 13.75
CA ASP A 128 2.95 13.06 14.70
C ASP A 128 4.24 12.48 14.11
N GLU A 129 4.16 11.53 13.17
CA GLU A 129 5.35 11.00 12.49
C GLU A 129 6.07 12.08 11.68
N PHE A 130 5.31 12.93 10.99
CA PHE A 130 5.88 14.02 10.21
C PHE A 130 6.48 15.08 11.14
N THR A 131 5.70 15.57 12.09
CA THR A 131 6.14 16.69 12.94
C THR A 131 7.29 16.29 13.87
N ALA A 132 7.30 15.07 14.42
CA ALA A 132 8.40 14.59 15.25
C ALA A 132 9.70 14.34 14.47
N LEU A 133 9.60 14.00 13.18
CA LEU A 133 10.76 13.91 12.28
C LEU A 133 11.14 15.26 11.65
N GLY A 134 10.45 16.34 12.02
CA GLY A 134 10.75 17.70 11.57
C GLY A 134 10.19 18.06 10.19
N GLU A 135 9.31 17.24 9.62
CA GLU A 135 8.66 17.48 8.34
C GLU A 135 7.34 18.25 8.50
N PRO A 136 6.94 19.06 7.49
CA PRO A 136 5.69 19.77 7.53
C PRO A 136 4.50 18.81 7.38
N TRP A 137 3.46 19.07 8.19
CA TRP A 137 2.15 18.48 7.99
C TRP A 137 1.32 19.34 7.05
N LEU A 138 1.07 18.83 5.84
CA LEU A 138 0.28 19.53 4.82
C LEU A 138 -1.22 19.32 5.04
N GLU A 139 -2.02 20.27 4.53
CA GLU A 139 -3.48 20.15 4.49
C GLU A 139 -3.94 18.97 3.65
N HIS A 140 -5.17 18.50 3.90
CA HIS A 140 -5.68 17.23 3.34
C HIS A 140 -5.48 17.07 1.83
N ASP A 141 -5.96 18.02 1.03
CA ASP A 141 -5.85 17.96 -0.44
C ASP A 141 -4.41 18.14 -0.93
N GLU A 142 -3.61 18.92 -0.20
CA GLU A 142 -2.21 19.17 -0.54
C GLU A 142 -1.36 17.90 -0.38
N ARG A 143 -1.68 17.06 0.60
CA ARG A 143 -1.06 15.72 0.75
C ARG A 143 -1.26 14.84 -0.48
N TYR A 144 -2.41 14.92 -1.14
CA TYR A 144 -2.66 14.20 -2.39
C TYR A 144 -1.95 14.84 -3.58
N ARG A 145 -1.84 16.17 -3.64
CA ARG A 145 -1.00 16.83 -4.66
C ARG A 145 0.47 16.40 -4.55
N ARG A 146 1.02 16.35 -3.33
CA ARG A 146 2.39 15.84 -3.07
C ARG A 146 2.53 14.38 -3.49
N SER A 147 1.53 13.55 -3.20
CA SER A 147 1.56 12.13 -3.57
C SER A 147 1.47 11.92 -5.07
N GLU A 148 0.66 12.72 -5.78
CA GLU A 148 0.57 12.70 -7.24
C GLU A 148 1.92 13.05 -7.88
N GLU A 149 2.55 14.11 -7.39
CA GLU A 149 3.87 14.55 -7.86
C GLU A 149 4.95 13.51 -7.56
N PHE A 150 4.90 12.88 -6.38
CA PHE A 150 5.80 11.78 -6.01
C PHE A 150 5.70 10.59 -6.97
N ILE A 151 4.47 10.19 -7.33
CA ILE A 151 4.23 9.10 -8.29
C ILE A 151 4.74 9.46 -9.68
N ARG A 152 4.51 10.71 -10.13
CA ARG A 152 5.06 11.20 -11.42
C ARG A 152 6.59 11.16 -11.41
N ALA A 153 7.22 11.58 -10.31
CA ALA A 153 8.68 11.52 -10.15
C ALA A 153 9.20 10.07 -10.23
N LEU A 154 8.55 9.13 -9.53
CA LEU A 154 8.93 7.71 -9.59
C LEU A 154 8.87 7.16 -11.01
N ARG A 155 7.75 7.40 -11.72
CA ARG A 155 7.59 6.95 -13.11
C ARG A 155 8.66 7.56 -14.00
N ALA A 156 8.83 8.88 -13.99
CA ALA A 156 9.84 9.56 -14.81
C ALA A 156 11.24 8.97 -14.58
N VAL A 157 11.66 8.85 -13.31
CA VAL A 157 12.97 8.30 -12.96
C VAL A 157 13.14 6.84 -13.41
N TRP A 158 12.09 6.03 -13.36
CA TRP A 158 12.13 4.63 -13.79
C TRP A 158 12.07 4.42 -15.31
N THR A 159 11.43 5.32 -16.06
CA THR A 159 11.17 5.08 -17.49
C THR A 159 11.95 5.99 -18.44
N GLU A 160 12.40 7.16 -18.00
CA GLU A 160 13.08 8.13 -18.86
C GLU A 160 14.60 8.02 -18.71
N ASP A 161 15.35 8.17 -19.81
CA ASP A 161 16.82 8.15 -19.77
C ASP A 161 17.39 9.32 -18.95
N HIS A 162 16.74 10.48 -19.06
CA HIS A 162 17.04 11.73 -18.38
C HIS A 162 15.73 12.29 -17.82
N ALA A 163 15.45 11.96 -16.56
CA ALA A 163 14.19 12.35 -15.92
C ALA A 163 14.22 13.83 -15.53
N GLU A 164 13.11 14.52 -15.81
CA GLU A 164 12.88 15.91 -15.47
C GLU A 164 11.53 16.05 -14.74
N LEU A 165 11.52 16.82 -13.66
CA LEU A 165 10.29 17.20 -12.97
C LEU A 165 10.49 18.54 -12.28
N ALA A 166 9.62 19.49 -12.56
CA ALA A 166 9.60 20.79 -11.90
C ALA A 166 8.22 21.02 -11.28
N GLY A 167 7.96 20.36 -10.15
CA GLY A 167 6.72 20.54 -9.42
C GLY A 167 6.88 21.37 -8.16
N ASP A 168 5.80 21.42 -7.38
CA ASP A 168 5.71 22.22 -6.17
C ASP A 168 6.55 21.58 -5.05
N PHE A 169 6.51 20.25 -4.97
CA PHE A 169 7.09 19.46 -3.86
C PHE A 169 8.46 18.86 -4.19
N TYR A 170 8.72 18.47 -5.44
CA TYR A 170 9.89 17.77 -5.89
C TYR A 170 10.46 18.39 -7.17
N ARG A 171 11.79 18.41 -7.26
CA ARG A 171 12.53 18.91 -8.41
C ARG A 171 13.57 17.87 -8.81
N ILE A 172 13.39 17.27 -9.98
CA ILE A 172 14.33 16.34 -10.60
C ILE A 172 14.88 17.03 -11.83
N ARG A 173 16.20 17.07 -11.99
CA ARG A 173 16.88 17.76 -13.10
C ARG A 173 17.92 16.82 -13.71
N ASP A 174 17.81 16.58 -15.00
CA ASP A 174 18.70 15.75 -15.81
C ASP A 174 19.16 14.46 -15.10
N PHE A 175 18.22 13.76 -14.46
CA PHE A 175 18.56 12.64 -13.58
C PHE A 175 18.48 11.30 -14.31
N SER A 176 19.60 10.58 -14.36
CA SER A 176 19.67 9.24 -14.95
C SER A 176 19.83 8.16 -13.90
N LEU A 177 18.79 7.36 -13.70
CA LEU A 177 18.85 6.14 -12.89
C LEU A 177 19.33 4.95 -13.74
N LYS A 178 20.37 4.23 -13.28
CA LYS A 178 20.85 2.96 -13.86
C LYS A 178 21.20 1.93 -12.77
N PRO A 179 20.94 0.63 -12.98
CA PRO A 179 20.05 0.08 -14.02
C PRO A 179 18.60 0.54 -13.79
N LYS A 180 17.79 0.61 -14.85
CA LYS A 180 16.33 0.76 -14.73
C LYS A 180 15.71 -0.50 -14.10
N PRO A 181 14.51 -0.42 -13.50
CA PRO A 181 13.77 -1.62 -13.12
C PRO A 181 13.56 -2.56 -14.32
N ILE A 182 13.25 -3.83 -14.05
CA ILE A 182 12.94 -4.81 -15.09
C ILE A 182 11.60 -4.39 -15.74
N ALA A 183 11.65 -4.00 -17.01
CA ALA A 183 10.50 -3.53 -17.75
C ALA A 183 10.04 -4.54 -18.81
N SER A 184 8.72 -4.64 -19.01
CA SER A 184 8.09 -5.35 -20.11
C SER A 184 6.91 -4.52 -20.66
N PRO A 185 6.35 -4.84 -21.84
CA PRO A 185 5.19 -4.12 -22.38
C PRO A 185 3.98 -4.08 -21.43
N GLU A 186 3.79 -5.12 -20.62
CA GLU A 186 2.69 -5.23 -19.65
C GLU A 186 3.03 -4.64 -18.27
N ARG A 187 4.32 -4.38 -18.00
CA ARG A 187 4.83 -3.84 -16.75
C ARG A 187 6.01 -2.91 -17.05
N PRO A 188 5.75 -1.65 -17.46
CA PRO A 188 6.81 -0.71 -17.83
C PRO A 188 7.70 -0.27 -16.64
N HIS A 189 7.20 -0.43 -15.41
CA HIS A 189 7.90 -0.12 -14.17
C HIS A 189 7.27 -0.91 -13.00
N PRO A 190 7.83 -0.86 -11.77
CA PRO A 190 7.20 -1.42 -10.58
C PRO A 190 5.78 -0.91 -10.36
N GLU A 191 4.88 -1.79 -9.92
CA GLU A 191 3.46 -1.45 -9.75
C GLU A 191 3.28 -0.43 -8.61
N ILE A 192 2.49 0.60 -8.88
CA ILE A 192 2.19 1.68 -7.94
C ILE A 192 0.75 1.54 -7.43
N PHE A 193 0.64 1.21 -6.16
CA PHE A 193 -0.60 1.17 -5.38
C PHE A 193 -0.82 2.51 -4.70
N GLN A 194 -2.08 2.88 -4.57
CA GLN A 194 -2.50 3.98 -3.73
C GLN A 194 -3.95 3.76 -3.26
N GLY A 195 -4.26 4.19 -2.05
CA GLY A 195 -5.61 4.11 -1.49
C GLY A 195 -6.06 5.43 -0.85
N GLY A 196 -7.33 5.47 -0.45
CA GLY A 196 -7.94 6.59 0.25
C GLY A 196 -9.37 6.86 -0.21
N ASN A 197 -10.26 7.20 0.71
CA ASN A 197 -11.70 7.28 0.44
C ASN A 197 -12.18 8.65 -0.09
N SER A 198 -11.35 9.71 0.04
CA SER A 198 -11.73 11.07 -0.31
C SER A 198 -11.81 11.29 -1.83
N THR A 199 -12.53 12.32 -2.26
CA THR A 199 -12.61 12.69 -3.67
C THR A 199 -11.23 12.99 -4.24
N ALA A 200 -10.36 13.69 -3.49
CA ALA A 200 -8.98 13.96 -3.91
C ALA A 200 -8.19 12.67 -4.16
N ALA A 201 -8.33 11.67 -3.29
CA ALA A 201 -7.69 10.36 -3.43
C ALA A 201 -8.16 9.64 -4.70
N ARG A 202 -9.47 9.56 -4.94
CA ARG A 202 -10.06 8.91 -6.12
C ARG A 202 -9.63 9.58 -7.43
N GLN A 203 -9.62 10.92 -7.42
CA GLN A 203 -9.23 11.72 -8.57
C GLN A 203 -7.74 11.55 -8.90
N MET A 204 -6.88 11.54 -7.88
CA MET A 204 -5.46 11.23 -8.05
C MET A 204 -5.25 9.81 -8.57
N ALA A 205 -5.98 8.83 -8.05
CA ALA A 205 -5.87 7.44 -8.47
C ALA A 205 -6.07 7.26 -9.98
N GLY A 206 -7.13 7.87 -10.53
CA GLY A 206 -7.38 7.84 -11.97
C GLY A 206 -6.29 8.52 -12.79
N ARG A 207 -5.65 9.58 -12.26
CA ARG A 207 -4.57 10.29 -12.95
C ARG A 207 -3.24 9.57 -12.92
N VAL A 208 -2.84 8.92 -11.83
CA VAL A 208 -1.45 8.46 -11.66
C VAL A 208 -1.24 7.05 -11.10
N SER A 209 -2.26 6.32 -10.64
CA SER A 209 -2.05 5.00 -10.03
C SER A 209 -2.11 3.85 -11.05
N ASP A 210 -1.52 2.70 -10.72
CA ASP A 210 -1.75 1.42 -11.43
C ASP A 210 -2.82 0.59 -10.70
N TRP A 211 -2.84 0.68 -9.37
CA TRP A 211 -3.82 0.05 -8.49
C TRP A 211 -4.44 1.07 -7.54
N TYR A 212 -5.77 1.06 -7.45
CA TYR A 212 -6.53 1.76 -6.42
C TYR A 212 -6.97 0.78 -5.33
N PHE A 213 -6.54 1.03 -4.10
CA PHE A 213 -6.81 0.19 -2.93
C PHE A 213 -7.90 0.84 -2.06
N SER A 214 -9.06 0.17 -1.95
CA SER A 214 -10.17 0.62 -1.11
C SER A 214 -10.15 -0.09 0.25
N ASN A 215 -10.31 0.67 1.34
CA ASN A 215 -10.34 0.12 2.70
C ASN A 215 -11.65 -0.59 3.07
N GLY A 216 -12.54 -0.80 2.09
CA GLY A 216 -13.85 -1.43 2.30
C GLY A 216 -14.95 -0.40 2.53
N LYS A 217 -16.09 -0.65 1.88
CA LYS A 217 -17.40 -0.01 2.08
C LYS A 217 -18.47 -1.08 1.84
N ASP A 218 -19.73 -0.70 2.00
CA ASP A 218 -20.82 -1.48 1.42
C ASP A 218 -20.71 -1.56 -0.12
N PHE A 219 -21.50 -2.45 -0.72
CA PHE A 219 -21.45 -2.73 -2.15
C PHE A 219 -21.64 -1.45 -3.00
N ASP A 220 -22.59 -0.60 -2.61
CA ASP A 220 -22.90 0.64 -3.32
C ASP A 220 -21.74 1.64 -3.19
N GLY A 221 -21.17 1.79 -2.00
CA GLY A 221 -20.03 2.68 -1.77
C GLY A 221 -18.76 2.24 -2.50
N VAL A 222 -18.50 0.94 -2.63
CA VAL A 222 -17.39 0.43 -3.47
C VAL A 222 -17.67 0.69 -4.94
N THR A 223 -18.91 0.48 -5.40
CA THR A 223 -19.32 0.71 -6.79
C THR A 223 -19.14 2.18 -7.19
N GLU A 224 -19.56 3.11 -6.34
CA GLU A 224 -19.35 4.55 -6.52
C GLU A 224 -17.87 4.89 -6.64
N GLN A 225 -17.03 4.38 -5.73
CA GLN A 225 -15.59 4.61 -5.78
C GLN A 225 -14.94 4.13 -7.09
N ILE A 226 -15.33 2.95 -7.57
CA ILE A 226 -14.83 2.40 -8.83
C ILE A 226 -15.21 3.32 -10.00
N GLN A 227 -16.45 3.81 -10.03
CA GLN A 227 -16.93 4.69 -11.09
C GLN A 227 -16.22 6.05 -11.10
N ASP A 228 -15.99 6.64 -9.93
CA ASP A 228 -15.27 7.91 -9.79
C ASP A 228 -13.83 7.80 -10.32
N VAL A 229 -13.13 6.73 -9.93
CA VAL A 229 -11.74 6.50 -10.35
C VAL A 229 -11.66 6.24 -11.85
N ARG A 230 -12.59 5.46 -12.42
CA ARG A 230 -12.68 5.25 -13.88
C ARG A 230 -12.92 6.56 -14.62
N THR A 231 -13.88 7.37 -14.16
CA THR A 231 -14.18 8.68 -14.75
C THR A 231 -12.96 9.62 -14.68
N ALA A 232 -12.22 9.61 -13.56
CA ALA A 232 -11.00 10.38 -13.42
C ALA A 232 -9.91 9.93 -14.40
N ALA A 233 -9.76 8.61 -14.61
CA ALA A 233 -8.81 8.06 -15.58
C ALA A 233 -9.19 8.41 -17.02
N GLU A 234 -10.47 8.31 -17.38
CA GLU A 234 -10.99 8.70 -18.69
C GLU A 234 -10.71 10.18 -18.98
N ARG A 235 -10.99 11.08 -18.03
CA ARG A 235 -10.68 12.51 -18.14
C ARG A 235 -9.18 12.79 -18.29
N ALA A 236 -8.34 11.92 -17.72
CA ALA A 236 -6.88 12.00 -17.84
C ALA A 236 -6.33 11.32 -19.10
N GLY A 237 -7.19 10.71 -19.93
CA GLY A 237 -6.77 9.96 -21.12
C GLY A 237 -5.98 8.68 -20.80
N ARG A 238 -6.21 8.07 -19.63
CA ARG A 238 -5.51 6.86 -19.17
C ARG A 238 -6.46 5.67 -19.09
N THR A 239 -5.90 4.47 -19.22
CA THR A 239 -6.57 3.25 -18.80
C THR A 239 -6.83 3.30 -17.30
N PRO A 240 -8.05 2.99 -16.82
CA PRO A 240 -8.34 2.96 -15.40
C PRO A 240 -7.42 2.02 -14.63
N PRO A 241 -7.05 2.36 -13.38
CA PRO A 241 -6.27 1.47 -12.54
C PRO A 241 -7.05 0.19 -12.25
N ARG A 242 -6.32 -0.87 -11.86
CA ARG A 242 -6.90 -2.06 -11.25
C ARG A 242 -7.39 -1.74 -9.84
N PHE A 243 -8.30 -2.56 -9.32
CA PHE A 243 -8.95 -2.31 -8.04
C PHE A 243 -8.61 -3.40 -7.03
N GLY A 244 -8.14 -3.00 -5.85
CA GLY A 244 -7.95 -3.87 -4.69
C GLY A 244 -8.95 -3.50 -3.59
N LEU A 245 -9.54 -4.51 -2.95
CA LEU A 245 -10.46 -4.33 -1.83
C LEU A 245 -9.86 -4.94 -0.58
N ASN A 246 -9.71 -4.13 0.46
CA ASN A 246 -9.37 -4.63 1.78
C ASN A 246 -10.58 -5.33 2.41
N GLY A 247 -10.38 -6.53 2.93
CA GLY A 247 -11.41 -7.27 3.64
C GLY A 247 -10.81 -7.99 4.84
N PHE A 248 -11.52 -7.96 5.97
CA PHE A 248 -11.18 -8.76 7.14
C PHE A 248 -11.99 -10.05 7.12
N LEU A 249 -11.32 -11.20 7.04
CA LEU A 249 -11.97 -12.51 6.96
C LEU A 249 -11.95 -13.20 8.33
N ILE A 250 -13.14 -13.58 8.81
CA ILE A 250 -13.30 -14.51 9.94
C ILE A 250 -13.79 -15.84 9.38
N ALA A 251 -12.84 -16.74 9.11
CA ALA A 251 -13.15 -18.10 8.63
C ALA A 251 -13.22 -19.08 9.81
N ARG A 252 -14.32 -19.83 9.89
CA ARG A 252 -14.58 -20.93 10.85
C ARG A 252 -15.36 -22.04 10.14
N ASP A 253 -15.47 -23.20 10.77
CA ASP A 253 -16.19 -24.34 10.20
C ASP A 253 -17.70 -24.06 10.07
N THR A 254 -18.24 -23.21 10.95
CA THR A 254 -19.63 -22.75 10.87
C THR A 254 -19.78 -21.22 10.90
N GLU A 255 -20.87 -20.72 10.33
CA GLU A 255 -21.23 -19.29 10.39
C GLU A 255 -21.45 -18.82 11.84
N ALA A 256 -22.02 -19.68 12.68
CA ALA A 256 -22.23 -19.39 14.09
C ALA A 256 -20.90 -19.08 14.79
N GLU A 257 -19.89 -19.95 14.65
CA GLU A 257 -18.55 -19.74 15.22
C GLU A 257 -17.87 -18.47 14.68
N ALA A 258 -18.05 -18.15 13.40
CA ALA A 258 -17.52 -16.92 12.82
C ALA A 258 -18.18 -15.67 13.44
N ARG A 259 -19.51 -15.70 13.61
CA ARG A 259 -20.25 -14.63 14.28
C ARG A 259 -19.90 -14.51 15.76
N ASP A 260 -19.61 -15.62 16.42
CA ASP A 260 -19.21 -15.66 17.84
C ASP A 260 -17.81 -15.05 18.01
N THR A 261 -16.88 -15.41 17.12
CA THR A 261 -15.55 -14.78 17.06
C THR A 261 -15.65 -13.27 16.83
N LEU A 262 -16.52 -12.82 15.91
CA LEU A 262 -16.75 -11.39 15.70
C LEU A 262 -17.25 -10.68 16.97
N ARG A 263 -18.21 -11.30 17.69
CA ARG A 263 -18.71 -10.74 18.95
C ARG A 263 -17.61 -10.66 20.00
N GLU A 264 -16.72 -11.64 20.07
CA GLU A 264 -15.57 -11.60 20.97
C GLU A 264 -14.59 -10.48 20.62
N ILE A 265 -14.23 -10.33 19.34
CA ILE A 265 -13.34 -9.26 18.86
C ILE A 265 -13.88 -7.89 19.29
N VAL A 266 -15.18 -7.66 19.11
CA VAL A 266 -15.84 -6.41 19.49
C VAL A 266 -15.90 -6.25 21.01
N ALA A 267 -16.23 -7.32 21.75
CA ALA A 267 -16.28 -7.27 23.22
C ALA A 267 -14.90 -6.98 23.85
N LYS A 268 -13.81 -7.38 23.17
CA LYS A 268 -12.42 -7.16 23.59
C LYS A 268 -11.75 -5.98 22.88
N ALA A 269 -12.52 -5.09 22.25
CA ALA A 269 -11.97 -3.93 21.55
C ALA A 269 -11.01 -3.14 22.45
N ASP A 270 -9.87 -2.75 21.89
CA ASP A 270 -8.94 -1.84 22.56
C ASP A 270 -9.47 -0.41 22.36
N THR A 271 -10.23 0.08 23.34
CA THR A 271 -10.92 1.37 23.22
C THR A 271 -9.95 2.54 23.15
N GLU A 272 -8.81 2.46 23.85
CA GLU A 272 -7.78 3.51 23.81
C GLU A 272 -7.16 3.59 22.41
N ALA A 273 -6.78 2.45 21.83
CA ALA A 273 -6.28 2.40 20.45
C ALA A 273 -7.33 2.92 19.45
N VAL A 274 -8.60 2.53 19.60
CA VAL A 274 -9.70 3.00 18.72
C VAL A 274 -9.86 4.52 18.80
N HIS A 275 -9.82 5.10 20.00
CA HIS A 275 -9.90 6.56 20.17
C HIS A 275 -8.66 7.27 19.61
N GLY A 276 -7.46 6.71 19.82
CA GLY A 276 -6.21 7.23 19.27
C GLY A 276 -6.18 7.23 17.74
N PHE A 277 -6.72 6.20 17.09
CA PHE A 277 -6.88 6.17 15.64
C PHE A 277 -7.83 7.28 15.14
N GLY A 278 -8.92 7.55 15.87
CA GLY A 278 -9.88 8.58 15.51
C GLY A 278 -9.33 10.01 15.61
N SER A 279 -8.37 10.27 16.52
CA SER A 279 -7.79 11.60 16.74
C SER A 279 -6.53 11.88 15.91
N ALA A 280 -5.95 10.87 15.27
CA ALA A 280 -4.71 10.98 14.50
C ALA A 280 -4.85 11.67 13.12
N VAL A 281 -6.10 11.79 12.61
CA VAL A 281 -6.44 12.18 11.23
C VAL A 281 -6.74 13.67 11.06
#